data_AF-A0A7C1UVW9-F1
#
_entry.id   AF-A0A7C1UVW9-F1
#
_cell.length_a   1.000
_cell.length_b   1.000
_cell.length_c   1.000
_cell.angle_alpha   90.00
_cell.angle_beta   90.00
_cell.angle_gamma   90.00
#
_symmetry.space_group_name_H-M   'P 1'
#
loop_
_entity.id
_entity.type
_entity.pdbx_description
1 polymer ?
#
loop_
_entity_poly.entity_id
_entity_poly.type
_entity_poly.pdbx_seq_one_letter_code
_entity_poly.pdbx_strand_id
1 'polypeptide(L)'
;MTERGFSPLTGQLGIPGTSYRLQLGTINEKWAVRLLRGKDVLDSYVFKDEDSSGGFPNQNLIVGYVLRTIAIPNINPHQVMKTTQALVKQAMQRKEERKIKAPLSEMKEIELEKVPESEIKRPKPQGWVKTEGVKSEQELLDEKRQAFKQRVAAQKEKEIDSPSGVSTVKTTRQLPSIPSEGSSGDSTGTAQPGSQVSSFCPHCGKDLNWQFCPYCGKPLPHE
;
A
#
# COMPACT_ATOMS: atom_id res chain seq x y z
N MET A 1 -4.78 10.88 -29.83
CA MET A 1 -6.14 10.35 -29.58
C MET A 1 -6.37 10.39 -28.08
N THR A 2 -7.35 11.15 -27.62
CA THR A 2 -7.65 11.24 -26.18
C THR A 2 -8.43 10.01 -25.75
N GLU A 3 -7.84 9.19 -24.88
CA GLU A 3 -8.51 7.99 -24.40
C GLU A 3 -9.77 8.34 -23.60
N ARG A 4 -10.90 7.73 -23.98
CA ARG A 4 -12.19 7.83 -23.28
C ARG A 4 -12.09 7.00 -22.00
N GLY A 5 -12.53 7.53 -20.86
CA GLY A 5 -12.53 6.81 -19.57
C GLY A 5 -11.48 7.27 -18.55
N PHE A 6 -10.88 8.45 -18.70
CA PHE A 6 -9.99 9.01 -17.69
C PHE A 6 -10.74 9.45 -16.44
N SER A 7 -10.46 8.79 -15.32
CA SER A 7 -10.94 9.19 -13.99
C SER A 7 -9.91 10.12 -13.33
N PRO A 8 -10.17 11.43 -13.25
CA PRO A 8 -9.23 12.35 -12.63
C PRO A 8 -9.12 12.06 -11.13
N LEU A 9 -7.89 11.88 -10.66
CA LEU A 9 -7.58 11.83 -9.23
C LEU A 9 -7.21 13.22 -8.75
N THR A 10 -6.43 13.98 -9.52
CA THR A 10 -5.99 15.33 -9.15
C THR A 10 -6.78 16.42 -9.87
N GLY A 11 -6.68 17.64 -9.34
CA GLY A 11 -7.00 18.84 -10.11
C GLY A 11 -6.01 19.04 -11.27
N GLN A 12 -6.31 20.02 -12.13
CA GLN A 12 -5.39 20.48 -13.16
C GLN A 12 -4.42 21.46 -12.52
N LEU A 13 -3.12 21.17 -12.57
CA LEU A 13 -2.08 22.06 -12.07
C LEU A 13 -1.27 22.63 -13.24
N GLY A 14 -1.14 23.95 -13.29
CA GLY A 14 -0.33 24.63 -14.30
C GLY A 14 1.16 24.41 -14.08
N ILE A 15 1.90 24.21 -15.16
CA ILE A 15 3.37 24.19 -15.12
C ILE A 15 3.85 25.65 -15.18
N PRO A 16 4.57 26.14 -14.14
CA PRO A 16 5.07 27.51 -14.11
C PRO A 16 5.84 27.88 -15.38
N GLY A 17 5.66 29.11 -15.85
CA GLY A 17 6.30 29.58 -17.08
C GLY A 17 5.72 29.01 -18.38
N THR A 18 4.63 28.24 -18.33
CA THR A 18 3.99 27.69 -19.53
C THR A 18 2.47 27.80 -19.50
N SER A 19 1.84 27.61 -20.66
CA SER A 19 0.37 27.49 -20.79
C SER A 19 -0.15 26.07 -20.57
N TYR A 20 0.75 25.12 -20.25
CA TYR A 20 0.42 23.72 -20.07
C TYR A 20 -0.05 23.44 -18.64
N ARG A 21 -0.99 22.51 -18.54
CA ARG A 21 -1.51 22.00 -17.28
C ARG A 21 -1.36 20.49 -17.27
N LEU A 22 -0.99 19.96 -16.12
CA LEU A 22 -0.86 18.53 -15.88
C LEU A 22 -2.02 18.05 -15.01
N GLN A 23 -2.52 16.85 -15.32
CA GLN A 23 -3.51 16.17 -14.50
C GLN A 23 -3.17 14.69 -14.37
N LEU A 24 -3.23 14.16 -13.16
CA LEU A 24 -3.06 12.75 -12.87
C LEU A 24 -4.41 12.09 -12.63
N GLY A 25 -4.53 10.86 -13.10
CA GLY A 25 -5.73 10.05 -12.94
C GLY A 25 -5.45 8.60 -13.20
N THR A 26 -6.53 7.85 -13.37
CA THR A 26 -6.48 6.45 -13.76
C THR A 26 -7.31 6.21 -15.01
N ILE A 27 -6.83 5.30 -15.86
CA ILE A 27 -7.55 4.75 -17.03
C ILE A 27 -7.45 3.24 -16.89
N ASN A 28 -8.59 2.55 -16.88
CA ASN A 28 -8.65 1.09 -16.71
C ASN A 28 -7.80 0.61 -15.51
N GLU A 29 -7.94 1.30 -14.38
CA GLU A 29 -7.20 1.07 -13.12
C GLU A 29 -5.69 1.33 -13.16
N LYS A 30 -5.12 1.60 -14.34
CA LYS A 30 -3.71 1.99 -14.52
C LYS A 30 -3.54 3.47 -14.36
N TRP A 31 -2.36 3.88 -13.88
CA TRP A 31 -2.03 5.30 -13.75
C TRP A 31 -1.94 5.96 -15.12
N ALA A 32 -2.50 7.15 -15.23
CA ALA A 32 -2.44 7.94 -16.45
C ALA A 32 -2.11 9.40 -16.14
N VAL A 33 -1.29 10.01 -16.98
CA VAL A 33 -1.01 11.45 -17.00
C VAL A 33 -1.71 12.03 -18.21
N ARG A 34 -2.35 13.18 -18.01
CA ARG A 34 -2.96 13.98 -19.08
C ARG A 34 -2.31 15.35 -19.13
N LEU A 35 -1.89 15.75 -20.32
CA LEU A 35 -1.37 17.08 -20.60
C LEU A 35 -2.44 17.91 -21.31
N LEU A 36 -2.77 19.06 -20.74
CA LEU A 36 -3.77 19.98 -21.26
C LEU A 36 -3.11 21.31 -21.63
N ARG A 37 -3.66 21.98 -22.64
CA ARG A 37 -3.34 23.38 -22.98
C ARG A 37 -4.65 24.13 -23.13
N GLY A 38 -4.90 25.07 -22.22
CA GLY A 38 -6.21 25.72 -22.14
C GLY A 38 -7.32 24.72 -21.83
N LYS A 39 -8.28 24.56 -22.75
CA LYS A 39 -9.39 23.60 -22.64
C LYS A 39 -9.12 22.28 -23.37
N ASP A 40 -8.11 22.26 -24.23
CA ASP A 40 -7.82 21.13 -25.08
C ASP A 40 -6.87 20.17 -24.38
N VAL A 41 -7.15 18.88 -24.53
CA VAL A 41 -6.23 17.82 -24.11
C VAL A 41 -5.27 17.58 -25.26
N LEU A 42 -3.99 17.88 -25.05
CA LEU A 42 -2.97 17.61 -26.06
C LEU A 42 -2.75 16.11 -26.19
N ASP A 43 -2.48 15.48 -25.05
CA ASP A 43 -2.02 14.11 -25.04
C ASP A 43 -2.27 13.46 -23.68
N SER A 44 -2.31 12.13 -23.68
CA SER A 44 -2.47 11.31 -22.50
C SER A 44 -1.59 10.08 -22.57
N TYR A 45 -0.89 9.79 -21.49
CA TYR A 45 -0.02 8.63 -21.38
C TYR A 45 -0.47 7.72 -20.25
N VAL A 46 -0.64 6.44 -20.56
CA VAL A 46 -0.96 5.37 -19.60
C VAL A 46 0.33 4.65 -19.24
N PHE A 47 0.64 4.61 -17.95
CA PHE A 47 1.81 3.90 -17.44
C PHE A 47 1.52 2.41 -17.37
N LYS A 48 2.53 1.61 -17.73
CA LYS A 48 2.48 0.17 -17.55
C LYS A 48 2.75 -0.18 -16.08
N ASP A 49 2.36 -1.39 -15.69
CA ASP A 49 2.53 -1.86 -14.31
C ASP A 49 4.02 -2.06 -13.97
N GLU A 50 4.85 -2.38 -14.97
CA GLU A 50 6.32 -2.48 -14.85
C GLU A 50 6.96 -1.14 -14.43
N ASP A 51 6.40 -0.02 -14.86
CA ASP A 51 6.89 1.34 -14.55
C ASP A 51 6.49 1.83 -13.15
N SER A 52 5.69 1.02 -12.43
CA SER A 52 5.05 1.38 -11.16
C SER A 52 5.66 0.63 -9.98
N SER A 53 6.84 1.06 -9.53
CA SER A 53 7.44 0.53 -8.30
C SER A 53 6.69 1.05 -7.07
N GLY A 54 6.02 0.16 -6.33
CA GLY A 54 5.31 0.53 -5.09
C GLY A 54 3.91 1.13 -5.31
N GLY A 55 3.25 0.82 -6.43
CA GLY A 55 1.85 1.22 -6.68
C GLY A 55 1.66 2.66 -7.20
N PHE A 56 2.76 3.36 -7.50
CA PHE A 56 2.79 4.65 -8.18
C PHE A 56 3.88 4.67 -9.27
N PRO A 57 3.64 5.24 -10.46
CA PRO A 57 4.64 5.31 -11.53
C PRO A 57 5.84 6.17 -11.15
N ASN A 58 7.02 5.82 -11.64
CA ASN A 58 8.22 6.62 -11.39
C ASN A 58 8.03 8.08 -11.84
N GLN A 59 8.24 9.03 -10.92
CA GLN A 59 8.06 10.47 -11.17
C GLN A 59 8.93 10.97 -12.33
N ASN A 60 10.12 10.39 -12.49
CA ASN A 60 11.03 10.76 -13.58
C ASN A 60 10.45 10.39 -14.95
N LEU A 61 9.66 9.32 -15.06
CA LEU A 61 8.97 8.96 -16.30
C LEU A 61 7.87 9.96 -16.64
N ILE A 62 7.12 10.43 -15.63
CA ILE A 62 6.13 11.49 -15.82
C ILE A 62 6.79 12.78 -16.32
N VAL A 63 7.89 13.19 -15.68
CA VAL A 63 8.64 14.38 -16.08
C VAL A 63 9.20 14.20 -17.50
N GLY A 64 9.80 13.05 -17.80
CA GLY A 64 10.34 12.75 -19.14
C GLY A 64 9.27 12.74 -20.23
N TYR A 65 8.09 12.20 -19.95
CA TYR A 65 6.93 12.28 -20.83
C TYR A 65 6.54 13.74 -21.11
N VAL A 66 6.41 14.56 -20.06
CA VAL A 66 6.02 15.97 -20.19
C VAL A 66 7.04 16.75 -21.02
N LEU A 67 8.34 16.55 -20.78
CA LEU A 67 9.40 17.21 -21.54
C LEU A 67 9.42 16.79 -23.02
N ARG A 68 9.06 15.53 -23.31
CA ARG A 68 8.96 15.03 -24.69
C ARG A 68 7.76 15.58 -25.44
N THR A 69 6.63 15.74 -24.75
CA THR A 69 5.36 16.16 -25.35
C THR A 69 5.24 17.68 -25.47
N ILE A 70 5.85 18.45 -24.57
CA ILE A 70 5.85 19.91 -24.63
C ILE A 70 6.84 20.38 -25.71
N ALA A 71 6.31 20.93 -26.80
CA ALA A 71 7.08 21.53 -27.88
C ALA A 71 7.64 22.94 -27.53
N ILE A 72 8.21 23.12 -26.34
CA ILE A 72 8.87 24.37 -25.93
C ILE A 72 10.36 24.09 -25.69
N PRO A 73 11.28 24.69 -26.47
CA PRO A 73 12.70 24.64 -26.13
C PRO A 73 12.94 25.39 -24.82
N ASN A 74 13.77 24.83 -23.93
CA ASN A 74 14.19 25.41 -22.65
C ASN A 74 13.15 25.48 -21.52
N ILE A 75 12.19 24.55 -21.47
CA ILE A 75 11.39 24.37 -20.25
C ILE A 75 12.28 23.90 -19.09
N ASN A 76 12.10 24.47 -17.90
CA ASN A 76 12.88 24.09 -16.72
C ASN A 76 12.39 22.74 -16.14
N PRO A 77 13.21 21.67 -16.16
CA PRO A 77 12.82 20.36 -15.66
C PRO A 77 12.44 20.37 -14.18
N HIS A 78 13.08 21.23 -13.36
CA HIS A 78 12.79 21.32 -11.94
C HIS A 78 11.38 21.87 -11.67
N GLN A 79 10.87 22.76 -12.52
CA GLN A 79 9.51 23.27 -12.37
C GLN A 79 8.48 22.19 -12.68
N VAL A 80 8.71 21.43 -13.76
CA VAL A 80 7.90 20.24 -14.08
C VAL A 80 7.94 19.25 -12.92
N MET A 81 9.13 18.94 -12.40
CA MET A 81 9.30 18.01 -11.28
C MET A 81 8.54 18.46 -10.01
N LYS A 82 8.61 19.74 -9.64
CA LYS A 82 7.85 20.28 -8.49
C LYS A 82 6.34 20.13 -8.67
N THR A 83 5.83 20.41 -9.88
CA THR A 83 4.40 20.25 -10.17
C THR A 83 3.97 18.79 -10.14
N THR A 84 4.78 17.90 -10.71
CA THR A 84 4.55 16.45 -10.64
C THR A 84 4.50 15.98 -9.19
N GLN A 85 5.49 16.36 -8.36
CA GLN A 85 5.53 16.01 -6.94
C GLN A 85 4.29 16.49 -6.17
N ALA A 86 3.85 17.72 -6.40
CA ALA A 86 2.64 18.25 -5.78
C ALA A 86 1.39 17.45 -6.20
N LEU A 87 1.28 17.12 -7.48
CA LEU A 87 0.20 16.29 -8.00
C LEU A 87 0.24 14.86 -7.46
N VAL A 88 1.42 14.25 -7.34
CA VAL A 88 1.59 12.91 -6.76
C VAL A 88 1.05 12.88 -5.34
N LYS A 89 1.43 13.85 -4.51
CA LYS A 89 0.95 13.95 -3.12
C LYS A 89 -0.58 14.05 -3.06
N GLN A 90 -1.17 14.90 -3.90
CA GLN A 90 -2.63 15.03 -4.01
C GLN A 90 -3.29 13.74 -4.51
N ALA A 91 -2.67 13.06 -5.49
CA ALA A 91 -3.21 11.84 -6.07
C ALA A 91 -3.24 10.69 -5.05
N MET A 92 -2.16 10.54 -4.26
CA MET A 92 -2.05 9.52 -3.22
C MET A 92 -3.09 9.76 -2.11
N GLN A 93 -3.18 10.99 -1.60
CA GLN A 93 -4.18 11.37 -0.59
C GLN A 93 -5.61 11.08 -1.08
N ARG A 94 -5.95 11.51 -2.30
CA ARG A 94 -7.30 11.28 -2.84
C ARG A 94 -7.57 9.81 -3.19
N LYS A 95 -6.55 9.04 -3.57
CA LYS A 95 -6.69 7.60 -3.81
C LYS A 95 -6.96 6.85 -2.50
N GLU A 96 -6.30 7.23 -1.42
CA GLU A 96 -6.56 6.70 -0.07
C GLU A 96 -7.96 7.09 0.42
N GLU A 97 -8.34 8.36 0.30
CA GLU A 97 -9.69 8.81 0.65
C GLU A 97 -10.78 8.08 -0.15
N ARG A 98 -10.58 7.85 -1.45
CA ARG A 98 -11.53 7.07 -2.27
C ARG A 98 -11.60 5.62 -1.82
N LYS A 99 -10.48 5.00 -1.46
CA LYS A 99 -10.47 3.63 -0.88
C LYS A 99 -11.19 3.54 0.45
N ILE A 100 -11.14 4.60 1.27
CA ILE A 100 -11.82 4.66 2.58
C ILE A 100 -13.32 4.95 2.43
N LYS A 101 -13.72 5.73 1.41
CA LYS A 101 -15.14 6.07 1.15
C LYS A 101 -15.89 4.99 0.38
N ALA A 102 -15.20 4.24 -0.48
CA ALA A 102 -15.79 3.18 -1.30
C ALA A 102 -16.36 1.92 -0.58
N PRO A 103 -15.99 1.55 0.66
CA PRO A 103 -16.56 0.39 1.34
C PRO A 103 -17.76 0.70 2.24
N LEU A 104 -18.24 1.95 2.33
CA LEU A 104 -19.36 2.33 3.21
C LEU A 104 -20.61 2.83 2.46
N SER A 105 -20.50 3.22 1.18
CA SER A 105 -21.67 3.65 0.41
C SER A 105 -22.60 2.51 -0.01
N GLU A 106 -22.11 1.27 0.00
CA GLU A 106 -22.92 0.05 -0.24
C GLU A 106 -23.57 -0.49 1.05
N MET A 107 -23.20 0.04 2.22
CA MET A 107 -23.89 -0.18 3.49
C MET A 107 -24.57 1.12 3.93
N LYS A 108 -25.32 1.77 3.04
CA LYS A 108 -26.43 2.58 3.54
C LYS A 108 -27.44 1.54 4.04
N GLU A 109 -27.41 1.24 5.34
CA GLU A 109 -28.53 0.60 6.03
C GLU A 109 -29.76 1.42 5.64
N ILE A 110 -30.49 0.90 4.65
CA ILE A 110 -31.86 1.30 4.42
C ILE A 110 -32.53 0.76 5.68
N GLU A 111 -32.71 1.62 6.68
CA GLU A 111 -33.72 1.41 7.70
C GLU A 111 -35.04 1.29 6.94
N LEU A 112 -35.36 0.07 6.53
CA LEU A 112 -36.62 -0.27 5.90
C LEU A 112 -37.68 0.14 6.91
N GLU A 113 -38.45 1.17 6.59
CA GLU A 113 -39.61 1.56 7.38
C GLU A 113 -40.43 0.29 7.65
N LYS A 114 -40.60 0.01 8.94
CA LYS A 114 -41.34 -1.15 9.41
C LYS A 114 -42.77 -1.01 8.90
N VAL A 115 -43.12 -1.76 7.85
CA VAL A 115 -44.47 -1.78 7.28
C VAL A 115 -45.45 -2.02 8.44
N PRO A 116 -46.44 -1.15 8.66
CA PRO A 116 -47.38 -1.30 9.76
C PRO A 116 -48.11 -2.65 9.62
N GLU A 117 -48.10 -3.44 10.71
CA GLU A 117 -48.57 -4.82 10.78
C GLU A 117 -50.06 -5.00 10.41
N SER A 118 -50.78 -3.90 10.19
CA SER A 118 -52.19 -3.85 9.79
C SER A 118 -52.47 -4.30 8.35
N GLU A 119 -51.46 -4.36 7.46
CA GLU A 119 -51.66 -4.77 6.06
C GLU A 119 -51.17 -6.19 5.73
N ILE A 120 -50.44 -6.84 6.63
CA ILE A 120 -50.05 -8.25 6.46
C ILE A 120 -51.24 -9.14 6.89
N LYS A 121 -52.31 -9.13 6.10
CA LYS A 121 -53.37 -10.13 6.20
C LYS A 121 -52.82 -11.48 5.79
N ARG A 122 -52.18 -12.20 6.72
CA ARG A 122 -51.91 -13.63 6.54
C ARG A 122 -53.28 -14.33 6.33
N PRO A 123 -53.49 -15.05 5.24
CA PRO A 123 -54.71 -15.83 5.08
C PRO A 123 -54.78 -16.84 6.23
N LYS A 124 -55.89 -16.82 6.99
CA LYS A 124 -56.14 -17.85 8.00
C LYS A 124 -56.22 -19.20 7.27
N PRO A 125 -55.42 -20.20 7.65
CA PRO A 125 -55.51 -21.51 7.03
C PRO A 125 -56.88 -22.11 7.37
N GLN A 126 -57.74 -22.23 6.36
CA GLN A 126 -59.01 -22.92 6.47
C GLN A 126 -58.78 -24.36 6.03
N GLY A 127 -58.38 -25.20 6.98
CA GLY A 127 -58.10 -26.61 6.75
C GLY A 127 -57.73 -27.32 8.04
N TRP A 128 -58.08 -28.61 8.11
CA TRP A 128 -57.95 -29.52 9.27
C TRP A 128 -56.49 -29.88 9.59
N VAL A 129 -55.61 -28.89 9.72
CA VAL A 129 -54.22 -29.12 10.13
C VAL A 129 -54.14 -28.93 11.63
N LYS A 130 -54.04 -30.04 12.37
CA LYS A 130 -53.65 -30.02 13.80
C LYS A 130 -52.26 -29.43 13.91
N THR A 131 -52.15 -28.20 14.41
CA THR A 131 -50.87 -27.60 14.79
C THR A 131 -50.46 -28.14 16.15
N GLU A 132 -49.87 -29.33 16.16
CA GLU A 132 -49.17 -29.83 17.35
C GLU A 132 -47.76 -29.20 17.39
N GLY A 133 -47.45 -28.51 18.50
CA GLY A 133 -46.06 -28.31 18.93
C GLY A 133 -45.38 -26.98 18.59
N VAL A 134 -46.06 -25.83 18.67
CA VAL A 134 -45.33 -24.56 18.80
C VAL A 134 -44.94 -24.41 20.27
N LYS A 135 -43.70 -24.81 20.62
CA LYS A 135 -43.13 -24.55 21.96
C LYS A 135 -43.29 -23.07 22.29
N SER A 136 -43.78 -22.79 23.50
CA SER A 136 -44.04 -21.42 23.91
C SER A 136 -42.72 -20.63 23.95
N GLU A 137 -42.76 -19.34 23.65
CA GLU A 137 -41.58 -18.46 23.63
C GLU A 137 -40.82 -18.49 24.97
N GLN A 138 -41.53 -18.81 26.05
CA GLN A 138 -41.02 -18.98 27.40
C GLN A 138 -40.12 -20.22 27.55
N GLU A 139 -40.50 -21.36 26.94
CA GLU A 139 -39.68 -22.57 26.93
C GLU A 139 -38.39 -22.37 26.12
N LEU A 140 -38.44 -21.59 25.04
CA LEU A 140 -37.25 -21.24 24.25
C LEU A 140 -36.26 -20.36 25.02
N LEU A 141 -36.76 -19.45 25.84
CA LEU A 141 -35.93 -18.59 26.69
C LEU A 141 -35.31 -19.37 27.85
N ASP A 142 -36.05 -20.32 28.42
CA ASP A 142 -35.54 -21.20 29.48
C ASP A 142 -34.49 -22.18 28.94
N GLU A 143 -34.67 -22.73 27.74
CA GLU A 143 -33.69 -23.56 27.05
C GLU A 143 -32.39 -22.78 26.78
N LYS A 144 -32.48 -21.51 26.34
CA LYS A 144 -31.31 -20.63 26.17
C LYS A 144 -30.58 -20.34 27.48
N ARG A 145 -31.30 -20.11 28.58
CA ARG A 145 -30.69 -19.88 29.90
C ARG A 145 -29.98 -21.13 30.43
N GLN A 146 -30.54 -22.31 30.19
CA GLN A 146 -29.91 -23.58 30.59
C GLN A 146 -28.65 -23.87 29.77
N ALA A 147 -28.70 -23.67 28.45
CA ALA A 147 -27.52 -23.82 27.58
C ALA A 147 -26.38 -22.86 27.96
N PHE A 148 -26.71 -21.63 28.36
CA PHE A 148 -25.72 -20.67 28.86
C PHE A 148 -25.06 -21.14 30.15
N LYS A 149 -25.84 -21.63 31.13
CA LYS A 149 -25.31 -22.16 32.39
C LYS A 149 -24.37 -23.35 32.17
N GLN A 150 -24.71 -24.25 31.23
CA GLN A 150 -23.85 -25.39 30.87
C GLN A 150 -22.53 -24.94 30.22
N ARG A 151 -22.55 -23.93 29.34
CA ARG A 151 -21.31 -23.38 28.75
C ARG A 151 -20.39 -22.76 29.79
N VAL A 152 -20.95 -21.99 30.73
CA VAL A 152 -20.17 -21.34 31.80
C VAL A 152 -19.60 -22.39 32.76
N ALA A 153 -20.37 -23.42 33.11
CA ALA A 153 -19.88 -24.52 33.93
C ALA A 153 -18.72 -25.28 33.25
N ALA A 154 -18.88 -25.62 31.97
CA ALA A 154 -17.83 -26.29 31.19
C ALA A 154 -16.56 -25.43 31.00
N GLN A 155 -16.69 -24.09 30.93
CA GLN A 155 -15.55 -23.19 30.88
C GLN A 155 -14.83 -23.12 32.24
N LYS A 156 -15.60 -23.10 33.34
CA LYS A 156 -15.06 -23.10 34.70
C LYS A 156 -14.33 -24.40 35.04
N GLU A 157 -14.84 -25.55 34.59
CA GLU A 157 -14.15 -26.84 34.74
C GLU A 157 -12.82 -26.88 33.96
N LYS A 158 -12.80 -26.33 32.73
CA LYS A 158 -11.56 -26.19 31.94
C LYS A 158 -10.51 -25.27 32.59
N GLU A 159 -10.94 -24.24 33.31
CA GLU A 159 -10.04 -23.37 34.07
C GLU A 159 -9.51 -24.02 35.35
N ILE A 160 -10.27 -24.93 35.98
CA ILE A 160 -9.88 -25.60 37.23
C ILE A 160 -8.92 -26.78 36.97
N ASP A 161 -9.03 -27.49 35.84
CA ASP A 161 -8.13 -28.58 35.45
C ASP A 161 -6.83 -28.10 34.76
N SER A 162 -6.62 -26.79 34.62
CA SER A 162 -5.38 -26.21 34.08
C SER A 162 -4.47 -25.69 35.22
N PRO A 163 -3.41 -26.42 35.63
CA PRO A 163 -2.45 -25.88 36.58
C PRO A 163 -1.55 -24.83 35.91
N SER A 164 -1.74 -23.58 36.34
CA SER A 164 -0.78 -22.47 36.29
C SER A 164 -0.57 -21.74 34.95
N GLY A 165 -0.65 -20.41 35.06
CA GLY A 165 0.28 -19.49 34.42
C GLY A 165 0.01 -19.19 32.94
N VAL A 166 -0.46 -17.96 32.67
CA VAL A 166 -0.23 -17.30 31.38
C VAL A 166 1.28 -17.19 31.16
N SER A 167 1.86 -18.23 30.57
CA SER A 167 3.24 -18.28 30.12
C SER A 167 3.34 -17.40 28.87
N THR A 168 3.82 -16.17 29.06
CA THR A 168 4.38 -15.38 27.97
C THR A 168 5.45 -16.22 27.28
N VAL A 169 5.18 -16.63 26.04
CA VAL A 169 6.12 -17.37 25.19
C VAL A 169 7.34 -16.48 24.94
N LYS A 170 8.36 -16.60 25.79
CA LYS A 170 9.70 -16.09 25.52
C LYS A 170 10.33 -17.02 24.49
N THR A 171 10.17 -16.67 23.21
CA THR A 171 11.04 -17.22 22.16
C THR A 171 12.45 -16.69 22.42
N THR A 172 13.28 -17.50 23.09
CA THR A 172 14.71 -17.28 23.22
C THR A 172 15.38 -17.64 21.88
N ARG A 173 15.27 -16.74 20.91
CA ARG A 173 16.03 -16.84 19.66
C ARG A 173 17.46 -16.45 19.99
N GLN A 174 18.38 -17.41 20.02
CA GLN A 174 19.80 -17.11 20.07
C GLN A 174 20.15 -16.32 18.81
N LEU A 175 20.51 -15.04 18.96
CA LEU A 175 21.12 -14.29 17.89
C LEU A 175 22.53 -14.84 17.66
N PRO A 176 22.95 -15.11 16.41
CA PRO A 176 24.35 -15.40 16.12
C PRO A 176 25.20 -14.18 16.50
N SER A 177 26.23 -14.43 17.33
CA SER A 177 27.18 -13.43 17.79
C SER A 177 27.98 -12.86 16.61
N ILE A 178 27.99 -11.54 16.49
CA ILE A 178 28.94 -10.81 15.64
C ILE A 178 30.29 -10.81 16.38
N PRO A 179 31.42 -11.20 15.76
CA PRO A 179 32.72 -11.07 16.40
C PRO A 179 33.06 -9.58 16.60
N SER A 180 33.15 -9.17 17.86
CA SER A 180 33.66 -7.88 18.27
C SER A 180 35.19 -7.89 18.23
N GLU A 181 35.79 -7.39 17.15
CA GLU A 181 37.20 -6.97 17.19
C GLU A 181 37.28 -5.53 17.72
N GLY A 182 37.74 -5.42 18.97
CA GLY A 182 38.74 -4.45 19.40
C GLY A 182 38.43 -2.97 19.25
N SER A 183 37.81 -2.38 20.27
CA SER A 183 37.97 -0.95 20.57
C SER A 183 39.15 -0.77 21.52
N SER A 184 40.30 -0.32 21.01
CA SER A 184 41.35 0.31 21.81
C SER A 184 42.01 1.40 20.97
N GLY A 185 41.92 2.63 21.46
CA GLY A 185 42.54 3.79 20.84
C GLY A 185 44.06 3.86 21.04
N ASP A 186 44.62 4.68 20.16
CA ASP A 186 45.73 5.62 20.37
C ASP A 186 47.18 5.19 20.08
N SER A 187 47.81 6.07 19.28
CA SER A 187 49.23 6.44 19.23
C SER A 187 50.29 5.57 18.54
N THR A 188 50.80 6.16 17.43
CA THR A 188 52.21 6.23 16.96
C THR A 188 53.05 4.98 16.72
N GLY A 189 53.58 4.90 15.48
CA GLY A 189 54.97 4.48 15.26
C GLY A 189 55.19 3.19 14.45
N THR A 190 55.58 3.38 13.19
CA THR A 190 56.62 2.66 12.43
C THR A 190 56.59 1.12 12.25
N ALA A 191 56.79 0.75 10.97
CA ALA A 191 57.38 -0.48 10.43
C ALA A 191 56.44 -1.60 9.89
N GLN A 192 56.58 -1.83 8.58
CA GLN A 192 56.15 -2.97 7.73
C GLN A 192 56.57 -4.35 8.30
N PRO A 193 56.26 -5.54 7.68
CA PRO A 193 55.57 -5.85 6.40
C PRO A 193 54.50 -6.96 6.51
N GLY A 194 53.64 -7.13 5.50
CA GLY A 194 52.89 -8.38 5.34
C GLY A 194 51.52 -8.29 4.68
N SER A 195 51.52 -8.41 3.35
CA SER A 195 50.53 -9.15 2.53
C SER A 195 49.17 -9.47 3.15
N GLN A 196 48.12 -8.74 2.74
CA GLN A 196 46.86 -9.29 2.21
C GLN A 196 46.19 -8.20 1.34
N VAL A 197 46.40 -8.31 0.02
CA VAL A 197 45.87 -7.37 -0.98
C VAL A 197 44.37 -7.63 -1.11
N SER A 198 43.55 -6.83 -0.43
CA SER A 198 42.09 -6.96 -0.51
C SER A 198 41.61 -6.61 -1.93
N SER A 199 41.03 -7.58 -2.64
CA SER A 199 40.49 -7.50 -4.01
C SER A 199 39.17 -6.71 -4.12
N PHE A 200 38.96 -5.73 -3.24
CA PHE A 200 37.68 -5.04 -3.07
C PHE A 200 37.82 -3.52 -3.19
N CYS A 201 36.89 -2.90 -3.92
CA CYS A 201 36.81 -1.44 -4.00
C CYS A 201 36.27 -0.84 -2.69
N PRO A 202 37.02 0.05 -2.01
CA PRO A 202 36.62 0.63 -0.72
C PRO A 202 35.42 1.60 -0.79
N HIS A 203 34.92 1.93 -1.98
CA HIS A 203 33.74 2.80 -2.15
C HIS A 203 32.44 2.08 -2.49
N CYS A 204 32.50 0.87 -3.06
CA CYS A 204 31.30 0.16 -3.50
C CYS A 204 31.25 -1.31 -3.06
N GLY A 205 32.31 -1.83 -2.45
CA GLY A 205 32.31 -3.17 -1.87
C GLY A 205 32.04 -4.26 -2.90
N LYS A 206 32.56 -4.14 -4.13
CA LYS A 206 32.49 -5.19 -5.16
C LYS A 206 33.89 -5.68 -5.52
N ASP A 207 33.98 -6.98 -5.79
CA ASP A 207 35.19 -7.66 -6.29
C ASP A 207 35.61 -7.09 -7.64
N LEU A 208 36.82 -6.56 -7.72
CA LEU A 208 37.41 -6.05 -8.96
C LEU A 208 38.35 -7.12 -9.54
N ASN A 209 37.80 -8.05 -10.31
CA ASN A 209 38.59 -9.07 -11.02
C ASN A 209 39.10 -8.58 -12.40
N TRP A 210 39.10 -7.26 -12.63
CA TRP A 210 39.43 -6.65 -13.92
C TRP A 210 40.64 -5.72 -13.78
N GLN A 211 41.71 -6.02 -14.52
CA GLN A 211 42.98 -5.26 -14.54
C GLN A 211 42.83 -3.79 -15.03
N PHE A 212 41.69 -3.43 -15.61
CA PHE A 212 41.44 -2.11 -16.18
C PHE A 212 40.03 -1.60 -15.86
N CYS A 213 39.90 -0.29 -15.65
CA CYS A 213 38.60 0.33 -15.37
C CYS A 213 37.73 0.43 -16.64
N PRO A 214 36.48 -0.10 -16.65
CA PRO A 214 35.62 -0.14 -17.83
C PRO A 214 35.05 1.22 -18.28
N TYR A 215 35.28 2.30 -17.52
CA TYR A 215 34.82 3.65 -17.88
C TYR A 215 35.95 4.58 -18.36
N CYS A 216 37.21 4.31 -18.01
CA CYS A 216 38.33 5.20 -18.34
C CYS A 216 39.57 4.50 -18.92
N GLY A 217 39.57 3.16 -19.00
CA GLY A 217 40.65 2.38 -19.64
C GLY A 217 42.01 2.42 -18.95
N LYS A 218 42.12 3.09 -17.79
CA LYS A 218 43.37 3.15 -17.04
C LYS A 218 43.58 1.87 -16.22
N PRO A 219 44.83 1.37 -16.11
CA PRO A 219 45.15 0.25 -15.25
C PRO A 219 44.92 0.67 -13.79
N LEU A 220 44.21 -0.19 -13.05
CA LEU A 220 44.15 -0.06 -11.60
C LEU A 220 45.47 -0.57 -11.02
N PRO A 221 45.97 0.00 -9.90
CA PRO A 221 47.19 -0.49 -9.28
C PRO A 221 46.95 -1.89 -8.72
N HIS A 222 47.18 -2.90 -9.56
CA HIS A 222 47.46 -4.25 -9.12
C HIS A 222 48.98 -4.33 -8.92
N GLU A 223 49.40 -4.38 -7.67
CA GLU A 223 50.57 -5.19 -7.27
C GLU A 223 50.05 -6.35 -6.43
#